data_AF-A0A1F2R2B7-F1
#
_entry.id   AF-A0A1F2R2B7-F1
#
_cell.length_a   1.000
_cell.length_b   1.000
_cell.length_c   1.000
_cell.angle_alpha   90.00
_cell.angle_beta   90.00
_cell.angle_gamma   90.00
#
_symmetry.space_group_name_H-M   'P 1'
#
loop_
_entity.id
_entity.type
_entity.pdbx_description
1 polymer ?
#
loop_
_entity_poly.entity_id
_entity_poly.type
_entity_poly.pdbx_seq_one_letter_code
_entity_poly.pdbx_strand_id
1 'polypeptide(L)'
;MEVRLFPNSTRPGVGLKPRREAQRPLLPQHARHCPVLEAGSALGFMVYPPLVANESFHIEYHGEGQYRLIYYVNPTGGKWEPILSVTYILPVGGVGKFKEEVKFLTREETTTRENALQMARTFVVPEDLNTPAGAISLRGAWNFQTPPGWDTVYTPIFNMIERPIAPMLVIRVETDWYPHQSEFRYVLQPGEGISGSHSLPIGQVVFVPREEITMRECTAEEQEAIRLASEEFKRQKATTKLTTQYGLQYSPHYLRTSRAPKP
;
A
#
# COMPACT_ATOMS: atom_id res chain seq x y z
N MET A 1 -9.35 22.96 -5.18
CA MET A 1 -8.09 22.58 -5.85
C MET A 1 -8.22 21.19 -6.47
N GLU A 2 -7.49 20.87 -7.54
CA GLU A 2 -7.60 19.56 -8.20
C GLU A 2 -6.50 18.60 -7.70
N VAL A 3 -6.90 17.39 -7.29
CA VAL A 3 -6.01 16.25 -7.05
C VAL A 3 -6.18 15.26 -8.20
N ARG A 4 -5.07 14.90 -8.83
CA ARG A 4 -5.10 13.95 -9.95
C ARG A 4 -4.96 12.52 -9.45
N LEU A 5 -5.74 11.62 -10.06
CA LEU A 5 -5.75 10.19 -9.76
C LEU A 5 -5.13 9.41 -10.91
N PHE A 6 -4.18 8.54 -10.59
CA PHE A 6 -3.64 7.57 -11.54
C PHE A 6 -3.71 6.16 -10.97
N PRO A 7 -3.92 5.13 -11.81
CA PRO A 7 -4.16 3.80 -11.31
C PRO A 7 -2.88 3.15 -10.75
N ASN A 8 -3.07 2.08 -9.97
CA ASN A 8 -1.99 1.23 -9.50
C ASN A 8 -1.17 0.71 -10.70
N SER A 9 0.17 0.85 -10.64
CA SER A 9 1.03 0.52 -11.78
C SER A 9 1.12 -0.98 -12.06
N THR A 10 0.92 -1.82 -11.04
CA THR A 10 0.99 -3.28 -11.17
C THR A 10 -0.34 -3.89 -11.61
N ARG A 11 -1.45 -3.19 -11.41
CA ARG A 11 -2.78 -3.66 -11.81
C ARG A 11 -3.71 -2.50 -12.16
N PRO A 12 -3.50 -1.84 -13.31
CA PRO A 12 -4.22 -0.63 -13.66
C PRO A 12 -5.70 -0.91 -13.93
N GLY A 13 -6.57 0.02 -13.53
CA GLY A 13 -8.02 -0.05 -13.74
C GLY A 13 -8.76 -1.05 -12.84
N VAL A 14 -8.08 -1.72 -11.91
CA VAL A 14 -8.69 -2.67 -10.97
C VAL A 14 -8.80 -2.07 -9.57
N GLY A 15 -9.97 -2.24 -8.94
CA GLY A 15 -10.26 -1.75 -7.59
C GLY A 15 -11.10 -0.48 -7.60
N LEU A 16 -11.70 -0.18 -6.45
CA LEU A 16 -12.58 0.98 -6.29
C LEU A 16 -11.80 2.29 -6.23
N LYS A 17 -12.39 3.34 -6.80
CA LYS A 17 -11.87 4.70 -6.68
C LYS A 17 -11.94 5.19 -5.23
N PRO A 18 -11.02 6.09 -4.83
CA PRO A 18 -11.10 6.72 -3.53
C PRO A 18 -12.41 7.50 -3.40
N ARG A 19 -13.05 7.41 -2.23
CA ARG A 19 -14.30 8.14 -1.97
C ARG A 19 -14.40 8.63 -0.54
N ARG A 20 -15.14 9.71 -0.35
CA ARG A 20 -15.63 10.09 0.98
C ARG A 20 -16.76 9.17 1.35
N GLU A 21 -16.65 8.53 2.49
CA GLU A 21 -17.74 7.73 3.04
C GLU A 21 -18.56 8.63 3.97
N ALA A 22 -19.72 9.07 3.48
CA ALA A 22 -20.68 9.82 4.29
C ALA A 22 -21.49 8.92 5.23
N GLN A 23 -21.43 7.60 5.00
CA GLN A 23 -22.04 6.56 5.80
C GLN A 23 -20.95 5.63 6.35
N ARG A 24 -21.32 4.78 7.30
CA ARG A 24 -20.41 3.84 7.96
C ARG A 24 -19.73 2.93 6.91
N PRO A 25 -18.41 3.05 6.67
CA PRO A 25 -17.74 2.13 5.77
C PRO A 25 -17.72 0.73 6.38
N LEU A 26 -17.89 -0.29 5.55
CA LEU A 26 -17.58 -1.66 5.95
C LEU A 26 -16.06 -1.73 6.13
N LEU A 27 -15.61 -1.70 7.38
CA LEU A 27 -14.18 -1.76 7.68
C LEU A 27 -13.65 -3.19 7.51
N PRO A 28 -12.34 -3.35 7.24
CA PRO A 28 -11.68 -4.65 7.32
C PRO A 28 -12.02 -5.39 8.62
N GLN A 29 -12.06 -6.74 8.60
CA GLN A 29 -12.46 -7.54 9.78
C GLN A 29 -11.65 -7.20 11.04
N HIS A 30 -10.34 -6.94 10.89
CA HIS A 30 -9.43 -6.50 11.96
C HIS A 30 -9.72 -5.10 12.53
N ALA A 31 -10.78 -4.42 12.10
CA ALA A 31 -11.25 -3.18 12.71
C ALA A 31 -12.66 -3.33 13.33
N ARG A 32 -13.34 -4.47 13.17
CA ARG A 32 -14.77 -4.60 13.51
C ARG A 32 -15.08 -4.87 14.99
N HIS A 33 -14.06 -5.11 15.82
CA HIS A 33 -14.26 -5.56 17.21
C HIS A 33 -14.19 -4.43 18.27
N CYS A 34 -14.06 -3.16 17.88
CA CYS A 34 -14.01 -2.02 18.81
C CYS A 34 -15.18 -1.04 18.64
N PRO A 35 -15.52 -0.24 19.68
CA PRO A 35 -16.36 0.94 19.50
C PRO A 35 -15.63 1.87 18.54
N VAL A 36 -16.12 1.89 17.32
CA VAL A 36 -15.46 2.49 16.16
C VAL A 36 -15.27 3.99 16.45
N LEU A 37 -14.09 4.54 16.18
CA LEU A 37 -13.94 6.00 16.04
C LEU A 37 -14.61 6.40 14.71
N GLU A 38 -15.95 6.34 14.69
CA GLU A 38 -16.81 6.35 13.49
C GLU A 38 -16.61 7.61 12.63
N ALA A 39 -16.39 8.76 13.26
CA ALA A 39 -16.15 10.02 12.56
C ALA A 39 -14.73 10.14 11.99
N GLY A 40 -13.78 9.29 12.45
CA GLY A 40 -12.39 9.35 12.00
C GLY A 40 -12.24 9.06 10.50
N SER A 41 -13.03 8.12 9.97
CA SER A 41 -13.04 7.81 8.53
C SER A 41 -13.57 8.94 7.65
N ALA A 42 -14.30 9.91 8.22
CA ALA A 42 -14.77 11.08 7.49
C ALA A 42 -13.69 12.18 7.34
N LEU A 43 -12.52 12.02 7.98
CA LEU A 43 -11.42 12.99 7.89
C LEU A 43 -10.75 13.03 6.51
N GLY A 44 -10.92 11.97 5.70
CA GLY A 44 -10.22 11.80 4.45
C GLY A 44 -11.00 11.01 3.41
N PHE A 45 -10.28 10.57 2.38
CA PHE A 45 -10.80 9.70 1.33
C PHE A 45 -10.37 8.26 1.59
N MET A 46 -11.32 7.34 1.59
CA MET A 46 -11.06 5.93 1.81
C MET A 46 -10.42 5.33 0.56
N VAL A 47 -9.38 4.51 0.74
CA VAL A 47 -8.64 3.88 -0.35
C VAL A 47 -8.81 2.36 -0.27
N TYR A 48 -9.05 1.74 -1.43
CA TYR A 48 -9.39 0.33 -1.56
C TYR A 48 -8.24 -0.45 -2.22
N PRO A 49 -8.14 -1.76 -1.96
CA PRO A 49 -7.13 -2.59 -2.59
C PRO A 49 -7.43 -2.80 -4.10
N PRO A 50 -6.42 -3.10 -4.92
CA PRO A 50 -6.55 -3.41 -6.34
C PRO A 50 -7.16 -4.82 -6.58
N LEU A 51 -8.38 -5.03 -6.10
CA LEU A 51 -9.15 -6.27 -6.21
C LEU A 51 -10.42 -6.05 -7.04
N VAL A 52 -10.84 -7.04 -7.82
CA VAL A 52 -12.22 -7.09 -8.32
C VAL A 52 -13.17 -7.73 -7.28
N ALA A 53 -14.48 -7.62 -7.49
CA ALA A 53 -15.52 -7.96 -6.50
C ALA A 53 -15.41 -9.39 -5.93
N ASN A 54 -14.95 -10.33 -6.73
CA ASN A 54 -14.81 -11.75 -6.40
C ASN A 54 -13.38 -12.14 -6.00
N GLU A 55 -12.56 -11.18 -5.56
CA GLU A 55 -11.20 -11.43 -5.08
C GLU A 55 -11.01 -10.93 -3.66
N SER A 56 -10.15 -11.62 -2.91
CA SER A 56 -9.73 -11.21 -1.59
C SER A 56 -8.32 -11.71 -1.30
N PHE A 57 -7.67 -11.10 -0.32
CA PHE A 57 -6.42 -11.61 0.22
C PHE A 57 -6.49 -11.67 1.74
N HIS A 58 -5.63 -12.50 2.32
CA HIS A 58 -5.34 -12.52 3.75
C HIS A 58 -3.81 -12.46 3.92
N ILE A 59 -3.32 -11.57 4.79
CA ILE A 59 -1.90 -11.47 5.13
C ILE A 59 -1.74 -11.75 6.60
N GLU A 60 -0.90 -12.72 6.93
CA GLU A 60 -0.60 -13.13 8.30
C GLU A 60 0.85 -12.77 8.63
N TYR A 61 1.09 -12.36 9.88
CA TYR A 61 2.43 -12.24 10.43
C TYR A 61 2.67 -13.40 11.41
N HIS A 62 3.60 -14.29 11.11
CA HIS A 62 3.89 -15.46 11.95
C HIS A 62 4.92 -15.19 13.04
N GLY A 63 5.53 -13.99 13.07
CA GLY A 63 6.69 -13.70 13.90
C GLY A 63 8.00 -13.87 13.14
N GLU A 64 9.11 -13.41 13.74
CA GLU A 64 10.48 -13.62 13.24
C GLU A 64 10.70 -13.23 11.76
N GLY A 65 10.01 -12.19 11.30
CA GLY A 65 10.13 -11.70 9.92
C GLY A 65 9.42 -12.57 8.87
N GLN A 66 8.56 -13.51 9.29
CA GLN A 66 7.79 -14.36 8.40
C GLN A 66 6.38 -13.80 8.18
N TYR A 67 6.04 -13.55 6.92
CA TYR A 67 4.73 -13.06 6.50
C TYR A 67 4.15 -13.99 5.45
N ARG A 68 2.86 -14.29 5.52
CA ARG A 68 2.19 -15.13 4.54
C ARG A 68 1.01 -14.39 3.93
N LEU A 69 1.08 -14.14 2.63
CA LEU A 69 -0.04 -13.65 1.84
C LEU A 69 -0.75 -14.85 1.21
N ILE A 70 -2.06 -14.94 1.38
CA ILE A 70 -2.92 -15.92 0.74
C ILE A 70 -3.92 -15.17 -0.14
N TYR A 71 -4.03 -15.58 -1.39
CA TYR A 71 -4.94 -14.98 -2.36
C TYR A 71 -6.11 -15.91 -2.64
N TYR A 72 -7.32 -15.35 -2.63
CA TYR A 72 -8.56 -16.08 -2.78
C TYR A 72 -9.42 -15.50 -3.90
N VAL A 73 -10.19 -16.37 -4.54
CA VAL A 73 -11.21 -15.99 -5.53
C VAL A 73 -12.55 -16.63 -5.18
N ASN A 74 -13.64 -16.01 -5.60
CA ASN A 74 -14.99 -16.53 -5.46
C ASN A 74 -15.78 -16.29 -6.77
N PRO A 75 -15.43 -16.98 -7.87
CA PRO A 75 -15.97 -16.69 -9.20
C PRO A 75 -17.48 -16.86 -9.30
N THR A 76 -18.06 -17.76 -8.51
CA THR A 76 -19.50 -18.06 -8.52
C THR A 76 -20.29 -17.35 -7.42
N GLY A 77 -19.62 -16.58 -6.55
CA GLY A 77 -20.21 -15.96 -5.37
C GLY A 77 -20.50 -16.92 -4.20
N GLY A 78 -20.43 -18.24 -4.41
CA GLY A 78 -20.79 -19.24 -3.40
C GLY A 78 -19.70 -19.60 -2.40
N LYS A 79 -18.42 -19.66 -2.81
CA LYS A 79 -17.32 -20.13 -1.96
C LYS A 79 -16.01 -19.44 -2.30
N TRP A 80 -15.33 -18.94 -1.27
CA TRP A 80 -13.96 -18.46 -1.39
C TRP A 80 -12.99 -19.64 -1.46
N GLU A 81 -12.19 -19.66 -2.52
CA GLU A 81 -11.20 -20.70 -2.76
C GLU A 81 -9.79 -20.07 -2.75
N PRO A 82 -8.86 -20.57 -1.92
CA PRO A 82 -7.49 -20.11 -1.94
C PRO A 82 -6.80 -20.63 -3.21
N ILE A 83 -6.21 -19.71 -3.97
CA ILE A 83 -5.54 -20.04 -5.23
C ILE A 83 -4.04 -20.22 -5.03
N LEU A 84 -3.42 -19.31 -4.28
CA LEU A 84 -1.99 -19.32 -4.02
C LEU A 84 -1.67 -18.69 -2.67
N SER A 85 -0.51 -19.04 -2.14
CA SER A 85 0.11 -18.33 -1.04
C SER A 85 1.56 -17.97 -1.35
N VAL A 86 1.97 -16.78 -0.95
CA VAL A 86 3.35 -16.30 -0.99
C VAL A 86 3.83 -16.07 0.43
N THR A 87 4.87 -16.77 0.84
CA THR A 87 5.53 -16.58 2.12
C THR A 87 6.80 -15.77 1.92
N TYR A 88 6.89 -14.64 2.62
CA TYR A 88 8.06 -13.80 2.72
C TYR A 88 8.80 -14.11 4.00
N ILE A 89 10.08 -14.47 3.90
CA ILE A 89 10.95 -14.72 5.04
C ILE A 89 12.05 -13.65 4.99
N LEU A 90 11.93 -12.68 5.89
CA LEU A 90 12.88 -11.57 6.02
C LEU A 90 14.00 -11.96 7.00
N PRO A 91 15.24 -11.51 6.75
CA PRO A 91 16.32 -11.74 7.69
C PRO A 91 16.10 -10.96 8.98
N VAL A 92 16.02 -11.68 10.10
CA VAL A 92 15.95 -11.08 11.44
C VAL A 92 17.24 -10.29 11.70
N GLY A 93 17.10 -9.02 12.10
CA GLY A 93 18.25 -8.12 12.32
C GLY A 93 18.83 -7.47 11.05
N GLY A 94 18.17 -7.62 9.89
CA GLY A 94 18.57 -6.94 8.65
C GLY A 94 19.78 -7.55 7.92
N VAL A 95 20.32 -8.67 8.42
CA VAL A 95 21.47 -9.37 7.83
C VAL A 95 21.04 -10.74 7.32
N GLY A 96 21.03 -10.92 6.00
CA GLY A 96 20.71 -12.21 5.37
C GLY A 96 19.99 -12.06 4.03
N LYS A 97 19.55 -13.18 3.45
CA LYS A 97 18.81 -13.19 2.18
C LYS A 97 17.31 -13.15 2.45
N PHE A 98 16.63 -12.23 1.77
CA PHE A 98 15.19 -12.25 1.60
C PHE A 98 14.78 -13.48 0.79
N LYS A 99 13.85 -14.29 1.32
CA LYS A 99 13.34 -15.49 0.64
C LYS A 99 11.85 -15.35 0.36
N GLU A 100 11.46 -15.79 -0.84
CA GLU A 100 10.09 -15.81 -1.31
C GLU A 100 9.70 -17.25 -1.68
N GLU A 101 8.74 -17.81 -0.96
CA GLU A 101 8.21 -19.15 -1.24
C GLU A 101 6.79 -19.03 -1.79
N VAL A 102 6.54 -19.68 -2.93
CA VAL A 102 5.22 -19.72 -3.56
C VAL A 102 4.66 -21.13 -3.40
N LYS A 103 3.40 -21.21 -3.00
CA LYS A 103 2.65 -22.46 -2.97
C LYS A 103 1.32 -22.26 -3.68
N PHE A 104 1.05 -23.09 -4.68
CA PHE A 104 -0.26 -23.17 -5.30
C PHE A 104 -1.18 -24.04 -4.43
N LEU A 105 -2.37 -23.54 -4.19
CA LEU A 105 -3.36 -24.17 -3.30
C LEU A 105 -4.50 -24.83 -4.09
N THR A 106 -4.51 -24.65 -5.41
CA THR A 106 -5.33 -25.39 -6.37
C THR A 106 -4.65 -26.68 -6.83
N ARG A 107 -5.46 -27.63 -7.33
CA ARG A 107 -4.94 -28.90 -7.88
C ARG A 107 -4.16 -28.72 -9.18
N GLU A 108 -4.50 -27.69 -9.95
CA GLU A 108 -3.82 -27.32 -11.19
C GLU A 108 -3.12 -25.97 -10.98
N GLU A 109 -1.87 -25.87 -11.44
CA GLU A 109 -1.13 -24.61 -11.44
C GLU A 109 -1.71 -23.70 -12.52
N THR A 110 -2.60 -22.78 -12.13
CA THR A 110 -3.25 -21.86 -13.07
C THR A 110 -2.32 -20.72 -13.51
N THR A 111 -1.12 -20.61 -12.94
CA THR A 111 -0.18 -19.52 -13.19
C THR A 111 1.26 -19.92 -12.80
N THR A 112 2.24 -19.08 -13.15
CA THR A 112 3.66 -19.31 -12.84
C THR A 112 4.04 -18.72 -11.47
N ARG A 113 5.20 -19.15 -10.94
CA ARG A 113 5.77 -18.59 -9.70
C ARG A 113 5.95 -17.07 -9.81
N GLU A 114 6.45 -16.58 -10.94
CA GLU A 114 6.73 -15.17 -11.19
C GLU A 114 5.43 -14.36 -11.16
N ASN A 115 4.36 -14.88 -11.78
CA ASN A 115 3.06 -14.25 -11.76
C ASN A 115 2.45 -14.24 -10.35
N ALA A 116 2.63 -15.30 -9.56
CA ALA A 116 2.19 -15.33 -8.17
C ALA A 116 2.89 -14.26 -7.31
N LEU A 117 4.19 -14.09 -7.49
CA LEU A 117 4.95 -13.02 -6.84
C LEU A 117 4.52 -11.64 -7.29
N GLN A 118 4.27 -11.45 -8.58
CA GLN A 118 3.76 -10.18 -9.12
C GLN A 118 2.37 -9.86 -8.57
N MET A 119 1.50 -10.87 -8.44
CA MET A 119 0.19 -10.73 -7.83
C MET A 119 0.32 -10.32 -6.35
N ALA A 120 1.17 -10.99 -5.56
CA ALA A 120 1.40 -10.60 -4.17
C ALA A 120 1.94 -9.16 -4.06
N ARG A 121 2.92 -8.78 -4.91
CA ARG A 121 3.46 -7.42 -5.00
C ARG A 121 2.47 -6.37 -5.48
N THR A 122 1.32 -6.78 -6.01
CA THR A 122 0.22 -5.85 -6.32
C THR A 122 -0.44 -5.35 -5.04
N PHE A 123 -0.50 -6.20 -4.00
CA PHE A 123 -1.14 -5.90 -2.73
C PHE A 123 -0.18 -5.40 -1.67
N VAL A 124 1.08 -5.85 -1.71
CA VAL A 124 2.09 -5.50 -0.70
C VAL A 124 3.38 -4.92 -1.28
N VAL A 125 4.17 -4.24 -0.45
CA VAL A 125 5.55 -3.83 -0.76
C VAL A 125 6.52 -4.68 0.07
N PRO A 126 7.00 -5.82 -0.45
CA PRO A 126 7.83 -6.74 0.34
C PRO A 126 9.07 -6.07 0.94
N GLU A 127 9.63 -5.09 0.25
CA GLU A 127 10.80 -4.32 0.68
C GLU A 127 10.55 -3.45 1.92
N ASP A 128 9.30 -3.07 2.17
CA ASP A 128 8.90 -2.24 3.32
C ASP A 128 8.30 -3.06 4.47
N LEU A 129 8.18 -4.39 4.29
CA LEU A 129 7.76 -5.27 5.38
C LEU A 129 8.75 -5.19 6.55
N ASN A 130 8.23 -5.39 7.76
CA ASN A 130 9.02 -5.40 8.99
C ASN A 130 9.74 -4.06 9.28
N THR A 131 9.28 -2.95 8.71
CA THR A 131 9.77 -1.59 8.98
C THR A 131 8.65 -0.68 9.51
N PRO A 132 8.36 -0.66 10.83
CA PRO A 132 9.03 -1.37 11.94
C PRO A 132 8.64 -2.85 12.06
N ALA A 133 9.21 -3.60 13.01
CA ALA A 133 8.93 -5.02 13.16
C ALA A 133 7.43 -5.33 13.26
N GLY A 134 6.96 -6.36 12.53
CA GLY A 134 5.53 -6.67 12.38
C GLY A 134 4.79 -5.81 11.34
N ALA A 135 5.44 -4.79 10.76
CA ALA A 135 4.79 -3.94 9.78
C ALA A 135 4.51 -4.65 8.45
N ILE A 136 3.30 -4.44 7.95
CA ILE A 136 2.89 -4.73 6.59
C ILE A 136 2.66 -3.43 5.83
N SER A 137 2.86 -3.45 4.52
CA SER A 137 2.72 -2.32 3.62
C SER A 137 1.68 -2.66 2.55
N LEU A 138 0.48 -2.10 2.62
CA LEU A 138 -0.62 -2.37 1.70
C LEU A 138 -0.68 -1.32 0.58
N ARG A 139 -0.84 -1.77 -0.67
CA ARG A 139 -0.98 -0.88 -1.84
C ARG A 139 -2.44 -0.59 -2.18
N GLY A 140 -2.73 0.67 -2.47
CA GLY A 140 -4.03 1.09 -3.00
C GLY A 140 -4.22 0.79 -4.48
N ALA A 141 -5.48 0.75 -4.91
CA ALA A 141 -5.90 0.67 -6.30
C ALA A 141 -5.59 1.94 -7.09
N TRP A 142 -5.54 3.08 -6.40
CA TRP A 142 -5.34 4.41 -6.97
C TRP A 142 -4.27 5.17 -6.19
N ASN A 143 -3.58 6.04 -6.91
CA ASN A 143 -2.53 6.90 -6.43
C ASN A 143 -2.89 8.37 -6.67
N PHE A 144 -2.21 9.26 -5.96
CA PHE A 144 -2.54 10.67 -5.93
C PHE A 144 -1.37 11.49 -6.45
N GLN A 145 -1.70 12.54 -7.20
CA GLN A 145 -0.76 13.59 -7.56
C GLN A 145 -1.38 14.92 -7.16
N THR A 146 -0.80 15.54 -6.14
CA THR A 146 -1.26 16.81 -5.58
C THR A 146 -0.62 17.99 -6.31
N PRO A 147 -1.21 19.19 -6.18
CA PRO A 147 -0.58 20.43 -6.62
C PRO A 147 0.79 20.67 -5.93
N PRO A 148 1.71 21.42 -6.55
CA PRO A 148 2.96 21.80 -5.90
C PRO A 148 2.73 22.48 -4.55
N GLY A 149 3.45 22.02 -3.51
CA GLY A 149 3.36 22.57 -2.16
C GLY A 149 2.31 21.90 -1.28
N TRP A 150 1.60 20.91 -1.80
CA TRP A 150 0.68 20.07 -1.05
C TRP A 150 1.33 18.76 -0.62
N ASP A 151 0.93 18.27 0.54
CA ASP A 151 1.29 16.95 1.04
C ASP A 151 0.05 16.05 1.12
N THR A 152 0.26 14.76 0.88
CA THR A 152 -0.71 13.70 1.15
C THR A 152 -0.29 12.93 2.40
N VAL A 153 -1.22 12.82 3.32
CA VAL A 153 -1.09 12.08 4.57
C VAL A 153 -1.81 10.76 4.41
N TYR A 154 -1.05 9.69 4.24
CA TYR A 154 -1.55 8.31 4.20
C TYR A 154 -1.62 7.76 5.62
N THR A 155 -2.79 7.27 6.00
CA THR A 155 -2.97 6.66 7.32
C THR A 155 -3.69 5.32 7.21
N PRO A 156 -3.44 4.41 8.16
CA PRO A 156 -4.37 3.32 8.44
C PRO A 156 -5.79 3.84 8.65
N ILE A 157 -6.76 2.94 8.51
CA ILE A 157 -8.11 3.19 9.01
C ILE A 157 -8.00 3.47 10.51
N PHE A 158 -8.55 4.59 10.98
CA PHE A 158 -8.55 4.97 12.40
C PHE A 158 -9.52 4.09 13.20
N ASN A 159 -9.21 2.81 13.37
CA ASN A 159 -9.99 1.89 14.18
C ASN A 159 -9.14 0.67 14.54
N MET A 160 -8.87 0.45 15.83
CA MET A 160 -8.00 -0.63 16.31
C MET A 160 -8.66 -1.45 17.42
N ILE A 161 -8.44 -2.77 17.40
CA ILE A 161 -9.17 -3.78 18.20
C ILE A 161 -8.58 -4.04 19.59
N GLU A 162 -7.25 -4.11 19.75
CA GLU A 162 -6.65 -4.61 21.00
C GLU A 162 -5.96 -3.51 21.83
N ARG A 163 -6.37 -3.40 23.11
CA ARG A 163 -5.61 -2.72 24.17
C ARG A 163 -4.60 -3.71 24.74
N PRO A 164 -3.39 -3.30 25.18
CA PRO A 164 -3.01 -1.95 25.62
C PRO A 164 -2.05 -1.20 24.69
N ILE A 165 -1.72 -1.75 23.52
CA ILE A 165 -0.67 -1.18 22.68
C ILE A 165 -1.23 0.05 21.98
N ALA A 166 -0.59 1.20 22.12
CA ALA A 166 -0.95 2.38 21.36
C ALA A 166 -0.78 2.06 19.87
N PRO A 167 -1.76 2.38 18.99
CA PRO A 167 -1.55 2.22 17.56
C PRO A 167 -0.30 3.01 17.20
N MET A 168 0.75 2.33 16.75
CA MET A 168 1.76 3.03 16.00
C MET A 168 1.08 3.39 14.68
N LEU A 169 0.45 4.57 14.66
CA LEU A 169 -0.05 5.19 13.45
C LEU A 169 1.18 5.44 12.59
N VAL A 170 1.50 4.48 11.71
CA VAL A 170 2.52 4.70 10.71
C VAL A 170 1.88 5.57 9.64
N ILE A 171 1.92 6.86 9.92
CA ILE A 171 1.49 7.90 9.00
C ILE A 171 2.63 8.14 8.04
N ARG A 172 2.36 7.99 6.75
CA ARG A 172 3.28 8.39 5.70
C ARG A 172 2.83 9.75 5.19
N VAL A 173 3.73 10.73 5.22
CA VAL A 173 3.50 12.05 4.63
C VAL A 173 4.38 12.15 3.40
N GLU A 174 3.75 12.38 2.25
CA GLU A 174 4.45 12.49 0.98
C GLU A 174 4.08 13.80 0.29
N THR A 175 5.05 14.39 -0.39
CA THR A 175 4.79 15.53 -1.25
C THR A 175 4.59 14.99 -2.67
N ASP A 176 3.34 14.86 -3.09
CA ASP A 176 2.96 14.13 -4.31
C ASP A 176 3.19 14.90 -5.62
N TRP A 177 4.02 15.96 -5.64
CA TRP A 177 4.55 16.46 -6.92
C TRP A 177 5.36 15.38 -7.63
N TYR A 178 5.86 14.38 -6.90
CA TYR A 178 6.49 13.19 -7.43
C TYR A 178 5.55 11.96 -7.36
N PRO A 179 5.34 11.24 -8.47
CA PRO A 179 4.46 10.08 -8.50
C PRO A 179 5.03 8.90 -7.70
N HIS A 180 4.21 8.37 -6.80
CA HIS A 180 4.49 7.16 -6.03
C HIS A 180 3.22 6.31 -5.91
N GLN A 181 3.41 5.04 -5.54
CA GLN A 181 2.28 4.17 -5.24
C GLN A 181 1.78 4.47 -3.82
N SER A 182 0.46 4.53 -3.64
CA SER A 182 -0.16 4.67 -2.34
C SER A 182 0.16 3.46 -1.47
N GLU A 183 0.59 3.72 -0.24
CA GLU A 183 1.04 2.69 0.68
C GLU A 183 0.52 2.97 2.09
N PHE A 184 -0.13 1.98 2.69
CA PHE A 184 -0.72 2.06 4.02
C PHE A 184 -0.06 1.03 4.93
N ARG A 185 0.44 1.47 6.08
CA ARG A 185 1.23 0.60 6.96
C ARG A 185 0.48 0.22 8.23
N TYR A 186 0.34 -1.08 8.47
CA TYR A 186 -0.21 -1.64 9.71
C TYR A 186 0.89 -2.40 10.41
N VAL A 187 0.87 -2.45 11.74
CA VAL A 187 1.81 -3.25 12.53
C VAL A 187 1.03 -4.39 13.16
N LEU A 188 1.36 -5.62 12.77
CA LEU A 188 0.76 -6.85 13.27
C LEU A 188 1.62 -7.45 14.39
N GLN A 189 0.96 -8.11 15.34
CA GLN A 189 1.60 -9.01 16.31
C GLN A 189 1.75 -10.41 15.71
N PRO A 190 2.71 -11.23 16.20
CA PRO A 190 2.82 -12.62 15.79
C PRO A 190 1.50 -13.38 16.02
N GLY A 191 1.00 -14.02 14.97
CA GLY A 191 -0.29 -14.71 14.95
C GLY A 191 -1.46 -13.86 14.42
N GLU A 192 -1.29 -12.55 14.25
CA GLU A 192 -2.31 -11.68 13.67
C GLU A 192 -2.30 -11.71 12.14
N GLY A 193 -3.45 -11.35 11.57
CA GLY A 193 -3.58 -11.18 10.12
C GLY A 193 -4.63 -10.14 9.74
N ILE A 194 -4.48 -9.62 8.52
CA ILE A 194 -5.38 -8.66 7.90
C ILE A 194 -6.00 -9.26 6.65
N SER A 195 -7.31 -9.05 6.47
CA SER A 195 -8.01 -9.43 5.24
C SER A 195 -8.36 -8.19 4.43
N GLY A 196 -8.11 -8.24 3.12
CA GLY A 196 -8.56 -7.25 2.16
C GLY A 196 -9.59 -7.85 1.21
N SER A 197 -10.63 -7.08 0.86
CA SER A 197 -11.56 -7.43 -0.21
C SER A 197 -11.98 -6.18 -0.98
N HIS A 198 -12.58 -6.36 -2.15
CA HIS A 198 -12.92 -5.29 -3.09
C HIS A 198 -13.56 -4.04 -2.47
N SER A 199 -14.52 -4.22 -1.56
CA SER A 199 -15.30 -3.13 -0.96
C SER A 199 -14.82 -2.71 0.43
N LEU A 200 -13.74 -3.32 0.95
CA LEU A 200 -13.18 -2.97 2.25
C LEU A 200 -11.98 -2.02 2.06
N PRO A 201 -12.01 -0.83 2.65
CA PRO A 201 -10.91 0.11 2.52
C PRO A 201 -9.72 -0.37 3.33
N ILE A 202 -8.52 -0.22 2.77
CA ILE A 202 -7.25 -0.59 3.40
C ILE A 202 -6.54 0.61 4.05
N GLY A 203 -7.06 1.81 3.87
CA GLY A 203 -6.51 3.02 4.46
C GLY A 203 -7.31 4.25 4.06
N GLN A 204 -6.80 5.41 4.45
CA GLN A 204 -7.40 6.70 4.12
C GLN A 204 -6.31 7.73 3.83
N VAL A 205 -6.64 8.70 2.98
CA VAL A 205 -5.75 9.81 2.65
C VAL A 205 -6.37 11.15 3.03
N VAL A 206 -5.53 12.04 3.54
CA VAL A 206 -5.87 13.42 3.86
C VAL A 206 -4.88 14.34 3.16
N PHE A 207 -5.37 15.41 2.53
CA PHE A 207 -4.52 16.38 1.85
C PHE A 207 -4.24 17.59 2.73
N VAL A 208 -3.03 18.13 2.65
CA VAL A 208 -2.57 19.32 3.38
C VAL A 208 -2.06 20.34 2.36
N PRO A 209 -2.55 21.59 2.37
CA PRO A 209 -3.56 22.16 3.28
C PRO A 209 -4.94 21.50 3.13
N ARG A 210 -5.73 21.52 4.22
CA ARG A 210 -7.10 20.95 4.24
C ARG A 210 -8.08 21.90 3.56
N GLU A 211 -8.00 21.98 2.24
CA GLU A 211 -8.95 22.72 1.43
C GLU A 211 -9.92 21.78 0.71
N GLU A 212 -10.99 22.34 0.15
CA GLU A 212 -11.89 21.58 -0.70
C GLU A 212 -11.19 21.17 -2.00
N ILE A 213 -11.26 19.89 -2.31
CA ILE A 213 -10.64 19.32 -3.50
C ILE A 213 -11.64 18.63 -4.39
N THR A 214 -11.36 18.68 -5.69
CA THR A 214 -11.96 17.82 -6.70
C THR A 214 -10.94 16.75 -7.10
N MET A 215 -11.40 15.52 -7.30
CA MET A 215 -10.57 14.45 -7.84
C MET A 215 -10.84 14.28 -9.33
N ARG A 216 -9.78 14.22 -10.12
CA ARG A 216 -9.85 13.97 -11.57
C ARG A 216 -8.89 12.86 -11.95
N GLU A 217 -9.31 11.96 -12.83
CA GLU A 217 -8.40 10.97 -13.42
C GLU A 217 -7.42 11.61 -14.39
N CYS A 218 -6.17 11.17 -14.33
CA CYS A 218 -5.13 11.53 -15.29
C CYS A 218 -5.53 11.05 -16.70
N THR A 219 -5.29 11.90 -17.70
CA THR A 219 -5.36 11.48 -19.11
C THR A 219 -4.25 10.47 -19.44
N ALA A 220 -4.33 9.82 -20.60
CA ALA A 220 -3.30 8.89 -21.03
C ALA A 220 -1.91 9.57 -21.12
N GLU A 221 -1.87 10.81 -21.61
CA GLU A 221 -0.64 11.60 -21.71
C GLU A 221 -0.08 11.94 -20.33
N GLU A 222 -0.94 12.28 -19.36
CA GLU A 222 -0.52 12.54 -17.98
C GLU A 222 0.00 11.28 -17.28
N GLN A 223 -0.66 10.13 -17.50
CA GLN A 223 -0.20 8.85 -16.95
C GLN A 223 1.16 8.44 -17.52
N GLU A 224 1.38 8.67 -18.82
CA GLU A 224 2.67 8.40 -19.46
C GLU A 224 3.76 9.35 -18.94
N ALA A 225 3.45 10.64 -18.77
CA ALA A 225 4.38 11.60 -18.16
C ALA A 225 4.76 11.20 -16.72
N ILE A 226 3.78 10.72 -15.93
CA ILE A 226 4.00 10.17 -14.59
C ILE A 226 4.93 8.95 -14.63
N ARG A 227 4.72 8.02 -15.57
CA ARG A 227 5.55 6.82 -15.72
C ARG A 227 6.99 7.19 -16.05
N LEU A 228 7.19 8.07 -17.03
CA LEU A 228 8.51 8.55 -17.44
C LEU A 228 9.22 9.29 -16.29
N ALA A 229 8.51 10.17 -15.57
CA ALA A 229 9.06 10.86 -14.41
C ALA A 229 9.50 9.88 -13.30
N SER A 230 8.73 8.79 -13.10
CA SER A 230 9.05 7.75 -12.14
C SER A 230 10.32 6.97 -12.51
N GLU A 231 10.49 6.64 -13.78
CA GLU A 231 11.67 5.95 -14.32
C GLU A 231 12.90 6.83 -14.24
N GLU A 232 12.77 8.10 -14.61
CA GLU A 232 13.83 9.10 -14.55
C GLU A 232 14.34 9.26 -13.12
N PHE A 233 13.44 9.40 -12.16
CA PHE A 233 13.83 9.53 -10.76
C PHE A 233 14.52 8.27 -10.24
N LYS A 234 14.04 7.07 -10.58
CA LYS A 234 14.72 5.82 -10.19
C LYS A 234 16.15 5.79 -10.75
N ARG A 235 16.32 6.22 -11.99
CA ARG A 235 17.63 6.34 -12.65
C ARG A 235 18.52 7.36 -11.93
N GLN A 236 18.03 8.58 -11.69
CA GLN A 236 18.79 9.65 -11.01
C GLN A 236 19.13 9.31 -9.56
N LYS A 237 18.20 8.67 -8.85
CA LYS A 237 18.43 8.17 -7.48
C LYS A 237 19.54 7.13 -7.47
N ALA A 238 19.58 6.23 -8.46
CA ALA A 238 20.62 5.21 -8.60
C ALA A 238 21.99 5.80 -8.97
N THR A 239 22.04 6.80 -9.84
CA THR A 239 23.30 7.47 -10.25
C THR A 239 23.88 8.36 -9.16
N THR A 240 23.05 8.91 -8.27
CA THR A 240 23.49 9.81 -7.20
C THR A 240 23.78 9.08 -5.88
N LYS A 241 23.99 7.75 -5.89
CA LYS A 241 24.33 7.02 -4.66
C LYS A 241 25.70 7.46 -4.13
N LEU A 242 25.72 7.94 -2.89
CA LEU A 242 26.93 8.25 -2.13
C LEU A 242 27.14 7.18 -1.07
N THR A 243 28.40 6.80 -0.86
CA THR A 243 28.80 5.91 0.24
C THR A 243 29.30 6.78 1.39
N THR A 244 28.74 6.61 2.58
CA THR A 244 29.22 7.28 3.80
C THR A 244 30.59 6.73 4.21
N GLN A 245 31.28 7.44 5.10
CA GLN A 245 32.54 6.98 5.71
C GLN A 245 32.42 5.61 6.40
N TYR A 246 31.20 5.20 6.76
CA TYR A 246 30.89 3.92 7.39
C TYR A 246 30.41 2.83 6.39
N GLY A 247 30.52 3.08 5.09
CA GLY A 247 30.13 2.12 4.05
C GLY A 247 28.63 2.07 3.74
N LEU A 248 27.80 2.92 4.35
CA LEU A 248 26.36 2.96 4.08
C LEU A 248 26.10 3.74 2.79
N GLN A 249 25.31 3.16 1.87
CA GLN A 249 24.91 3.85 0.65
C GLN A 249 23.59 4.59 0.86
N TYR A 250 23.55 5.87 0.49
CA TYR A 250 22.31 6.66 0.44
C TYR A 250 22.32 7.56 -0.80
N SER A 251 21.14 8.01 -1.23
CA SER A 251 21.01 8.94 -2.35
C SER A 251 20.45 10.28 -1.85
N PRO A 252 21.19 11.40 -1.95
CA PRO A 252 20.70 12.73 -1.57
C PRO A 252 19.78 13.33 -2.64
N HIS A 253 19.45 12.59 -3.71
CA HIS A 253 18.70 13.09 -4.86
C HIS A 253 17.39 13.77 -4.44
N TYR A 254 16.57 13.09 -3.62
CA TYR A 254 15.32 13.68 -3.11
C TYR A 254 15.55 14.98 -2.32
N LEU A 255 16.52 15.00 -1.41
CA LEU A 255 16.83 16.17 -0.58
C LEU A 255 17.25 17.39 -1.42
N ARG A 256 17.96 17.15 -2.54
CA ARG A 256 18.38 18.21 -3.46
C ARG A 256 17.21 18.74 -4.27
N THR A 257 16.34 17.86 -4.76
CA THR A 257 15.18 18.24 -5.57
C THR A 257 14.09 18.92 -4.73
N SER A 258 13.83 18.46 -3.50
CA SER A 258 12.80 19.04 -2.64
C SER A 258 13.11 20.46 -2.18
N ARG A 259 14.40 20.83 -2.11
CA ARG A 259 14.89 22.16 -1.71
C ARG A 259 15.15 23.08 -2.90
N ALA A 260 15.05 22.59 -4.13
CA ALA A 260 15.23 23.43 -5.30
C ALA A 260 14.10 24.48 -5.37
N PRO A 261 14.40 25.75 -5.69
CA PRO A 261 13.37 26.74 -5.94
C PRO A 261 12.48 26.23 -7.07
N LYS A 262 11.19 26.11 -6.78
CA LYS A 262 10.20 25.72 -7.79
C LYS A 262 9.93 26.96 -8.68
N PRO A 263 9.92 26.83 -10.02
CA PRO A 263 9.52 27.91 -10.91
C PRO A 263 8.05 28.30 -10.71
#